data_AF-A0A0L8HHH8-F1
#
_entry.id   AF-A0A0L8HHH8-F1
#
_cell.length_a   1.000
_cell.length_b   1.000
_cell.length_c   1.000
_cell.angle_alpha   90.00
_cell.angle_beta   90.00
_cell.angle_gamma   90.00
#
_symmetry.space_group_name_H-M   'P 1'
#
loop_
_entity.id
_entity.type
_entity.pdbx_description
1 polymer ?
#
loop_
_entity_poly.entity_id
_entity_poly.type
_entity_poly.pdbx_seq_one_letter_code
_entity_poly.pdbx_strand_id
1 'polypeptide(L)'
;MPGIEALITKAQLRWVEHATERYKDSLKTSFEACGISARGWESLASDHGAWRPAVQKGVRLFEEKRLKSLDQKRQAPKERIPNPSSAVTCLTCGRVCASAFGFRSHLRRY
;
A
#
# COMPACT_ATOMS: atom_id res chain seq x y z
N MET A 1 -10.64 -34.85 -32.01
CA MET A 1 -9.78 -33.71 -31.62
C MET A 1 -10.67 -32.55 -31.23
N PRO A 2 -10.60 -32.00 -30.00
CA PRO A 2 -11.41 -30.84 -29.65
C PRO A 2 -11.02 -29.68 -30.57
N GLY A 3 -12.00 -29.07 -31.24
CA GLY A 3 -11.78 -27.92 -32.12
C GLY A 3 -11.25 -26.71 -31.35
N ILE A 4 -10.67 -25.74 -32.06
CA ILE A 4 -10.07 -24.52 -31.49
C ILE A 4 -11.05 -23.79 -30.53
N GLU A 5 -12.34 -23.78 -30.84
CA GLU A 5 -13.41 -23.26 -29.98
C GLU A 5 -13.47 -23.90 -28.58
N ALA A 6 -13.22 -25.20 -28.47
CA ALA A 6 -13.20 -25.92 -27.20
C ALA A 6 -11.96 -25.58 -26.37
N LEU A 7 -10.84 -25.21 -27.00
CA LEU A 7 -9.64 -24.72 -26.30
C LEU A 7 -9.83 -23.29 -25.80
N ILE A 8 -10.45 -22.42 -26.60
CA ILE A 8 -10.78 -21.04 -26.22
C ILE A 8 -11.76 -21.04 -25.03
N THR A 9 -12.81 -21.86 -25.10
CA THR A 9 -13.80 -21.96 -24.01
C THR A 9 -13.18 -22.46 -22.70
N LYS A 10 -12.32 -23.48 -22.76
CA LYS A 10 -11.60 -23.99 -21.58
C LYS A 10 -10.65 -22.95 -20.99
N ALA A 11 -9.92 -22.24 -21.84
CA ALA A 11 -9.07 -21.15 -21.38
C ALA A 11 -9.92 -20.09 -20.68
N GLN A 12 -11.02 -19.64 -21.30
CA GLN A 12 -11.90 -18.62 -20.74
C GLN A 12 -12.51 -19.02 -19.38
N LEU A 13 -12.97 -20.25 -19.24
CA LEU A 13 -13.45 -20.79 -17.95
C LEU A 13 -12.34 -20.73 -16.88
N ARG A 14 -11.13 -21.19 -17.21
CA ARG A 14 -9.98 -21.14 -16.29
C ARG A 14 -9.59 -19.71 -15.89
N TRP A 15 -9.66 -18.75 -16.83
CA TRP A 15 -9.39 -17.33 -16.54
C TRP A 15 -10.44 -16.76 -15.57
N VAL A 16 -11.72 -17.07 -15.80
CA VAL A 16 -12.82 -16.64 -14.93
C VAL A 16 -12.67 -17.26 -13.53
N GLU A 17 -12.43 -18.55 -13.43
CA GLU A 17 -12.20 -19.23 -12.14
C GLU A 17 -11.05 -18.60 -11.38
N HIS A 18 -9.88 -18.46 -12.00
CA HIS A 18 -8.72 -17.85 -11.36
C HIS A 18 -8.97 -16.38 -10.96
N ALA A 19 -9.70 -15.60 -11.76
CA ALA A 19 -10.09 -14.25 -11.39
C ALA A 19 -10.99 -14.22 -10.14
N THR A 20 -11.93 -15.16 -10.02
CA THR A 20 -12.79 -15.28 -8.83
C THR A 20 -12.02 -15.70 -7.58
N GLU A 21 -11.02 -16.58 -7.71
CA GLU A 21 -10.15 -16.97 -6.60
C GLU A 21 -9.31 -15.78 -6.10
N ARG A 22 -8.71 -15.02 -7.01
CA ARG A 22 -7.93 -13.81 -6.67
C ARG A 22 -8.77 -12.75 -5.98
N TYR A 23 -10.01 -12.58 -6.42
CA TYR A 23 -10.94 -11.67 -5.77
C TYR A 23 -11.24 -12.10 -4.33
N LYS A 24 -11.53 -13.38 -4.12
CA LYS A 24 -11.77 -13.95 -2.77
C LYS A 24 -10.56 -13.79 -1.86
N ASP A 25 -9.34 -14.01 -2.35
CA ASP A 25 -8.11 -13.81 -1.57
C ASP A 25 -7.89 -12.34 -1.20
N SER A 26 -8.17 -11.43 -2.13
CA SER A 26 -8.11 -9.97 -1.89
C SER A 26 -9.13 -9.52 -0.84
N LEU A 27 -10.32 -10.13 -0.84
CA LEU A 27 -11.33 -9.88 0.20
C LEU A 27 -10.89 -10.40 1.57
N LYS A 28 -10.39 -11.65 1.65
CA LYS A 28 -9.91 -12.23 2.91
C LYS A 28 -8.81 -11.39 3.55
N THR A 29 -7.83 -10.97 2.76
CA THR A 29 -6.75 -10.08 3.24
C THR A 29 -7.28 -8.72 3.72
N SER A 30 -8.27 -8.15 3.02
CA SER A 30 -8.92 -6.91 3.44
C SER A 30 -9.70 -7.09 4.75
N PHE A 31 -10.39 -8.22 4.93
CA PHE A 31 -11.08 -8.54 6.17
C PHE A 31 -10.12 -8.69 7.35
N GLU A 32 -9.02 -9.41 7.17
CA GLU A 32 -7.99 -9.56 8.20
C GLU A 32 -7.41 -8.20 8.60
N ALA A 33 -7.16 -7.32 7.63
CA ALA A 33 -6.72 -5.95 7.89
C ALA A 33 -7.76 -5.13 8.68
N CYS A 34 -9.04 -5.42 8.50
CA CYS A 34 -10.16 -4.85 9.25
C CYS A 34 -10.48 -5.61 10.55
N GLY A 35 -9.71 -6.62 10.95
CA GLY A 35 -9.95 -7.41 12.16
C GLY A 35 -11.15 -8.37 12.07
N ILE A 36 -11.60 -8.69 10.85
CA ILE A 36 -12.62 -9.71 10.57
C ILE A 36 -11.90 -11.00 10.18
N SER A 37 -12.30 -12.12 10.79
CA SER A 37 -11.67 -13.43 10.52
C SER A 37 -11.91 -13.91 9.09
N ALA A 38 -10.84 -14.20 8.35
CA ALA A 38 -10.91 -14.79 7.00
C ALA A 38 -11.59 -16.18 6.95
N ARG A 39 -11.72 -16.87 8.09
CA ARG A 39 -12.45 -18.14 8.20
C ARG A 39 -13.91 -17.99 8.62
N GLY A 40 -14.26 -16.91 9.30
CA GLY A 40 -15.60 -16.71 9.89
C GLY A 40 -16.43 -15.61 9.23
N TRP A 41 -15.92 -14.94 8.20
CA TRP A 41 -16.60 -13.81 7.56
C TRP A 41 -17.90 -14.20 6.85
N GLU A 42 -18.02 -15.43 6.34
CA GLU A 42 -19.26 -15.91 5.69
C GLU A 42 -20.39 -16.07 6.70
N SER A 43 -20.09 -16.63 7.89
CA SER A 43 -21.04 -16.72 9.00
C SER A 43 -21.44 -15.33 9.50
N LEU A 44 -20.48 -14.41 9.62
CA LEU A 44 -20.75 -13.03 10.01
C LEU A 44 -21.57 -12.26 8.96
N ALA A 45 -21.34 -12.53 7.67
CA ALA A 45 -22.08 -11.92 6.57
C ALA A 45 -23.52 -12.45 6.46
N SER A 46 -23.73 -13.70 6.89
CA SER A 46 -25.06 -14.32 6.97
C SER A 46 -25.94 -13.63 8.01
N ASP A 47 -25.36 -13.14 9.11
CA ASP A 47 -26.02 -12.23 10.04
C ASP A 47 -25.95 -10.78 9.51
N HIS A 48 -26.93 -10.42 8.69
CA HIS A 48 -27.00 -9.09 8.08
C HIS A 48 -27.03 -7.95 9.11
N GLY A 49 -27.54 -8.19 10.33
CA GLY A 49 -27.60 -7.21 11.41
C GLY A 49 -26.23 -6.95 12.03
N ALA A 50 -25.42 -7.99 12.22
CA ALA A 50 -24.07 -7.88 12.76
C ALA A 50 -23.01 -7.51 11.70
N TRP A 51 -23.27 -7.83 10.42
CA TRP A 51 -22.34 -7.60 9.31
C TRP A 51 -21.91 -6.15 9.16
N ARG A 52 -22.89 -5.25 8.95
CA ARG A 52 -22.60 -3.84 8.65
C ARG A 52 -21.87 -3.13 9.80
N PRO A 53 -22.27 -3.27 11.08
CA PRO A 53 -21.52 -2.70 12.19
C PRO A 53 -20.09 -3.25 12.30
N ALA A 54 -19.89 -4.55 12.09
CA ALA A 54 -18.57 -5.18 12.17
C ALA A 54 -17.62 -4.65 11.08
N VAL A 55 -18.09 -4.57 9.83
CA VAL A 55 -17.32 -3.99 8.73
C VAL A 55 -17.00 -2.51 8.99
N GLN A 56 -17.98 -1.70 9.40
CA GLN A 56 -17.75 -0.29 9.70
C GLN A 56 -16.76 -0.08 10.85
N LYS A 57 -16.84 -0.90 11.89
CA LYS A 57 -15.85 -0.88 12.98
C LYS A 57 -14.47 -1.25 12.46
N GLY A 58 -14.35 -2.33 11.69
CA GLY A 58 -13.09 -2.80 11.14
C GLY A 58 -12.42 -1.79 10.21
N VAL A 59 -13.18 -1.19 9.30
CA VAL A 59 -12.70 -0.15 8.38
C VAL A 59 -12.21 1.09 9.14
N ARG A 60 -12.95 1.55 10.16
CA ARG A 60 -12.51 2.68 10.99
C ARG A 60 -11.17 2.40 11.66
N LEU A 61 -11.02 1.25 12.29
CA LEU A 61 -9.76 0.85 12.95
C LEU A 61 -8.60 0.72 11.95
N PHE A 62 -8.87 0.16 10.77
CA PHE A 62 -7.89 0.07 9.69
C PHE A 62 -7.41 1.45 9.24
N GLU A 63 -8.33 2.37 8.96
CA GLU A 63 -7.99 3.73 8.51
C GLU A 63 -7.26 4.52 9.59
N GLU A 64 -7.68 4.43 10.87
CA GLU A 64 -6.96 5.04 11.99
C GLU A 64 -5.51 4.56 12.05
N LYS A 65 -5.29 3.25 11.94
CA LYS A 65 -3.93 2.66 11.91
C LYS A 65 -3.14 3.13 10.69
N ARG A 66 -3.78 3.19 9.51
CA ARG A 66 -3.15 3.64 8.27
C ARG A 66 -2.70 5.09 8.37
N LEU A 67 -3.58 5.98 8.84
CA LEU A 67 -3.29 7.40 9.04
C LEU A 67 -2.17 7.60 10.06
N LYS A 68 -2.23 6.91 11.21
CA LYS A 68 -1.16 6.96 12.21
C LYS A 68 0.20 6.55 11.63
N SER A 69 0.24 5.50 10.80
CA SER A 69 1.47 5.07 10.13
C SER A 69 1.97 6.12 9.12
N LEU A 70 1.08 6.76 8.37
CA LEU A 70 1.44 7.84 7.45
C LEU A 70 2.00 9.05 8.21
N ASP A 71 1.41 9.42 9.33
CA ASP A 71 1.89 10.54 10.14
C ASP A 71 3.25 10.22 10.78
N GLN A 72 3.47 9.00 11.28
CA GLN A 72 4.79 8.55 11.74
C GLN A 72 5.84 8.67 10.63
N LYS A 73 5.52 8.26 9.40
CA LYS A 73 6.43 8.40 8.24
C LYS A 73 6.70 9.87 7.88
N ARG A 74 5.72 10.77 8.06
CA ARG A 74 5.88 12.21 7.83
C ARG A 74 6.68 12.91 8.93
N GLN A 75 6.61 12.42 10.17
CA GLN A 75 7.38 12.98 11.29
C GLN A 75 8.83 12.50 11.29
N ALA A 76 9.10 11.26 10.87
CA ALA A 76 10.45 10.70 10.89
C ALA A 76 11.53 11.59 10.22
N PRO A 77 11.30 12.29 9.09
CA PRO A 77 12.27 13.23 8.53
C PRO A 77 12.46 14.52 9.34
N LYS A 78 11.43 14.97 10.08
CA LYS A 78 11.48 16.19 10.90
C LYS A 78 12.23 15.95 12.21
N GLU A 79 12.12 14.74 12.76
CA GLU A 79 12.83 14.31 13.96
C GLU A 79 14.28 13.92 13.68
N ARG A 80 14.66 13.74 12.41
CA ARG A 80 16.06 13.51 12.03
C ARG A 80 16.87 14.77 12.24
N ILE A 81 17.82 14.70 13.17
CA ILE A 81 18.86 15.72 13.35
C ILE A 81 19.71 15.77 12.06
N PRO A 82 19.83 16.93 11.40
CA PRO A 82 20.69 17.06 10.22
C PRO A 82 22.13 16.70 10.59
N ASN A 83 22.74 15.76 9.86
CA ASN A 83 24.14 15.41 10.07
C ASN A 83 25.01 16.56 9.51
N PRO A 84 25.79 17.29 10.34
CA PRO A 84 26.63 18.38 9.86
C PRO A 84 27.73 17.92 8.90
N SER A 85 28.07 16.62 8.88
CA SER A 85 29.05 16.04 7.96
C SER A 85 28.59 15.97 6.50
N SER A 86 27.32 16.21 6.17
CA SER A 86 26.83 16.13 4.79
C SER A 86 26.92 17.44 4.01
N ALA A 87 27.29 18.54 4.67
CA ALA A 87 27.39 19.84 4.03
C ALA A 87 28.60 19.88 3.08
N VAL A 88 28.41 20.43 1.88
CA VAL A 88 29.45 20.55 0.84
C VAL A 88 29.49 21.99 0.34
N THR A 89 30.67 22.60 0.36
CA THR A 89 30.89 23.96 -0.12
C THR A 89 31.27 23.96 -1.60
N CYS A 90 30.62 24.81 -2.39
CA CYS A 90 31.00 25.04 -3.78
C CYS A 90 32.28 25.90 -3.86
N LEU A 91 33.32 25.38 -4.52
CA LEU A 91 34.58 26.10 -4.69
C LEU A 91 34.50 27.26 -5.68
N THR A 92 33.48 27.27 -6.55
CA THR A 92 33.34 28.30 -7.59
C THR A 92 32.59 29.54 -7.10
N CYS A 93 31.58 29.38 -6.24
CA CYS A 93 30.74 30.49 -5.77
C CYS A 93 30.68 30.63 -4.23
N GLY A 94 31.35 29.75 -3.49
CA GLY A 94 31.37 29.76 -2.02
C GLY A 94 30.08 29.29 -1.33
N ARG A 95 29.03 28.90 -2.08
CA ARG A 95 27.77 28.46 -1.48
C ARG A 95 27.91 27.14 -0.73
N VAL A 96 27.47 27.11 0.53
CA VAL A 96 27.33 25.87 1.32
C VAL A 96 26.02 25.17 0.95
N CYS A 97 26.11 23.94 0.47
CA CYS A 97 24.97 23.09 0.16
C CYS A 97 24.77 22.08 1.29
N ALA A 98 23.53 21.94 1.79
CA ALA A 98 23.22 21.07 2.94
C ALA A 98 23.48 19.57 2.69
N SER A 99 23.60 19.15 1.43
CA SER A 99 23.88 17.77 1.05
C SER A 99 24.62 17.68 -0.29
N ALA A 100 25.26 16.54 -0.56
CA ALA A 100 25.86 16.24 -1.86
C ALA A 100 24.82 16.29 -3.01
N PHE A 101 23.57 15.90 -2.76
CA PHE A 101 22.49 16.04 -3.74
C PHE A 101 22.17 17.51 -4.02
N GLY A 102 22.08 18.34 -2.96
CA GLY A 102 21.92 19.79 -3.09
C GLY A 102 23.05 20.42 -3.89
N PHE A 103 24.29 19.98 -3.66
CA PHE A 103 25.47 20.42 -4.42
C PHE A 103 25.39 20.03 -5.90
N ARG A 104 25.05 18.78 -6.23
CA ARG A 104 24.84 18.35 -7.63
C ARG A 104 23.72 19.14 -8.31
N SER A 105 22.64 19.44 -7.58
CA SER A 105 21.56 20.27 -8.12
C SER A 105 22.00 21.72 -8.34
N HIS A 106 22.85 22.25 -7.46
CA HIS A 106 23.44 23.57 -7.61
C HIS A 106 24.33 23.65 -8.85
N LEU A 107 25.22 22.67 -9.06
CA LEU A 107 26.09 22.60 -10.25
C LEU A 107 25.35 22.47 -11.58
N ARG A 108 24.06 22.08 -11.57
CA ARG A 108 23.24 22.05 -12.80
C ARG A 108 22.65 23.41 -13.17
N ARG A 109 22.61 24.35 -12.23
CA ARG A 109 22.02 25.69 -12.41
C ARG A 109 23.03 26.83 -12.37
N TYR A 110 24.26 26.52 -11.99
CA TYR A 110 25.40 27.41 -11.90
C TYR A 110 26.37 27.04 -13.01
#